data_AF-A0A931J203-F1
#
_entry.id   AF-A0A931J203-F1
#
_cell.length_a   1.000
_cell.length_b   1.000
_cell.length_c   1.000
_cell.angle_alpha   90.00
_cell.angle_beta   90.00
_cell.angle_gamma   90.00
#
_symmetry.space_group_name_H-M   'P 1'
#
loop_
_entity.id
_entity.type
_entity.pdbx_description
1 polymer ?
#
loop_
_entity_poly.entity_id
_entity_poly.type
_entity_poly.pdbx_seq_one_letter_code
_entity_poly.pdbx_strand_id
1 'polypeptide(L)'
;MHRFGMTIRQRAWRTGVALMAAVGWVAACTPAWNWRQMSFPAANVRGSFPCKPEIRQERGTGLAVCEAQGWTFSLAWQDLERGDRVLLALEVSASDLAGRLGAQATPLGPEAGLQPPIGALPTERGGAFHLKAPERQAVLLTWGRRGHVYQALVLGREAPPPTALQFLRELTHLPDESGRPAS
;
A
#
# COMPACT_ATOMS: atom_id res chain seq x y z
N MET A 1 31.74 39.97 75.78
CA MET A 1 32.42 40.16 74.47
C MET A 1 32.62 38.81 73.81
N HIS A 2 32.53 38.79 72.48
CA HIS A 2 32.72 37.66 71.54
C HIS A 2 31.61 36.62 71.38
N ARG A 3 30.77 36.91 70.37
CA ARG A 3 29.96 36.00 69.56
C ARG A 3 30.84 34.99 68.83
N PHE A 4 30.39 33.75 68.69
CA PHE A 4 30.64 32.93 67.50
C PHE A 4 29.37 32.15 67.16
N GLY A 5 28.82 32.43 65.98
CA GLY A 5 27.62 31.80 65.47
C GLY A 5 27.91 30.46 64.82
N MET A 6 26.91 29.57 64.86
CA MET A 6 26.87 28.38 64.03
C MET A 6 25.54 28.34 63.28
N THR A 7 25.58 28.86 62.05
CA THR A 7 24.51 28.78 61.06
C THR A 7 24.58 27.40 60.42
N ILE A 8 23.68 26.49 60.79
CA ILE A 8 23.58 25.17 60.15
C ILE A 8 22.82 25.31 58.84
N ARG A 9 23.52 24.99 57.74
CA ARG A 9 23.11 25.06 56.34
C ARG A 9 21.91 24.14 56.06
N GLN A 10 20.71 24.70 55.97
CA GLN A 10 19.61 24.11 55.22
C GLN A 10 19.85 24.32 53.73
N ARG A 11 20.70 23.51 53.09
CA ARG A 11 20.98 23.69 51.66
C ARG A 11 21.45 22.43 50.95
N ALA A 12 20.74 21.32 51.10
CA ALA A 12 20.98 20.16 50.25
C ALA A 12 19.82 19.17 50.34
N TRP A 13 18.68 19.41 49.67
CA TRP A 13 17.67 18.37 49.37
C TRP A 13 16.57 18.84 48.41
N ARG A 14 16.91 19.57 47.35
CA ARG A 14 15.92 19.92 46.29
C ARG A 14 16.39 19.72 44.86
N THR A 15 17.50 19.01 44.64
CA THR A 15 18.08 18.82 43.30
C THR A 15 18.31 17.35 42.97
N GLY A 16 17.31 16.50 43.21
CA GLY A 16 17.42 15.05 42.96
C GLY A 16 16.35 14.43 42.05
N VAL A 17 15.22 15.09 41.76
CA VAL A 17 14.07 14.44 41.09
C VAL A 17 13.87 14.89 39.64
N ALA A 18 14.56 15.93 39.17
CA ALA A 18 14.23 16.55 37.88
C ALA A 18 14.82 15.87 36.62
N LEU A 19 15.72 14.89 36.72
CA LEU A 19 16.47 14.38 35.55
C LEU A 19 15.97 13.05 34.95
N MET A 20 15.03 12.34 35.57
CA MET A 20 14.49 11.06 35.02
C MET A 20 13.22 11.21 34.17
N ALA A 21 12.68 12.43 33.99
CA ALA A 21 11.46 12.64 33.21
C ALA A 21 11.71 12.85 31.69
N ALA A 22 12.97 13.00 31.25
CA ALA A 22 13.27 13.44 29.88
C ALA A 22 13.59 12.33 28.86
N VAL A 23 13.77 11.07 29.29
CA VAL A 23 14.22 9.97 28.39
C VAL A 23 13.05 9.15 27.81
N GLY A 24 11.82 9.33 28.30
CA GLY A 24 10.65 8.55 27.87
C GLY A 24 9.95 9.02 26.58
N TRP A 25 10.33 10.17 26.01
CA TRP A 25 9.56 10.86 24.96
C TRP A 25 10.06 10.64 23.52
N VAL A 26 11.01 9.74 23.29
CA VAL A 26 11.54 9.48 21.92
C VAL A 26 11.02 8.17 21.31
N ALA A 27 10.24 7.37 22.06
CA ALA A 27 9.72 6.08 21.56
C ALA A 27 8.39 6.18 20.79
N ALA A 28 7.81 7.37 20.61
CA ALA A 28 6.42 7.53 20.16
C ALA A 28 6.28 8.35 18.87
N CYS A 29 6.95 7.98 17.77
CA CYS A 29 6.70 8.61 16.46
C CYS A 29 7.15 7.76 15.24
N THR A 30 7.12 6.42 15.29
CA THR A 30 7.11 5.67 14.02
C THR A 30 5.66 5.64 13.52
N PRO A 31 5.29 6.44 12.49
CA PRO A 31 3.93 6.42 11.98
C PRO A 31 3.60 4.99 11.54
N ALA A 32 2.40 4.54 11.93
CA ALA A 32 1.85 3.22 11.60
C ALA A 32 1.91 2.89 10.08
N TRP A 33 2.00 3.94 9.26
CA TRP A 33 2.03 3.90 7.81
C TRP A 33 3.28 4.64 7.30
N ASN A 34 4.30 3.90 6.87
CA ASN A 34 5.52 4.49 6.30
C ASN A 34 5.38 4.52 4.77
N TRP A 35 4.52 5.41 4.29
CA TRP A 35 4.23 5.57 2.86
C TRP A 35 5.50 5.97 2.10
N ARG A 36 5.84 5.16 1.10
CA ARG A 36 7.01 5.36 0.24
C ARG A 36 6.61 5.20 -1.20
N GLN A 37 7.01 6.16 -2.02
CA GLN A 37 6.89 6.02 -3.46
C GLN A 37 7.88 4.96 -3.96
N MET A 38 7.35 3.99 -4.69
CA MET A 38 8.09 2.89 -5.31
C MET A 38 7.82 2.92 -6.81
N SER A 39 8.87 2.79 -7.61
CA SER A 39 8.74 2.60 -9.06
C SER A 39 9.07 1.16 -9.39
N PHE A 40 8.30 0.58 -10.30
CA PHE A 40 8.44 -0.78 -10.81
C PHE A 40 8.69 -0.69 -12.32
N PRO A 41 9.94 -0.48 -12.77
CA PRO A 41 10.24 -0.27 -14.19
C PRO A 41 9.77 -1.42 -15.08
N ALA A 42 9.94 -2.66 -14.61
CA ALA A 42 9.48 -3.86 -15.31
C ALA A 42 7.96 -3.94 -15.49
N ALA A 43 7.20 -3.22 -14.65
CA ALA A 43 5.75 -3.12 -14.73
C ALA A 43 5.28 -1.81 -15.38
N ASN A 44 6.18 -0.87 -15.70
CA ASN A 44 5.83 0.50 -16.13
C ASN A 44 4.77 1.15 -15.19
N VAL A 45 4.95 0.98 -13.88
CA VAL A 45 4.04 1.49 -12.83
C VAL A 45 4.85 2.13 -11.71
N ARG A 46 4.30 3.19 -11.12
CA ARG A 46 4.69 3.76 -9.84
C ARG A 46 3.50 3.71 -8.89
N GLY A 47 3.76 3.47 -7.62
CA GLY A 47 2.74 3.50 -6.57
C GLY A 47 3.34 3.83 -5.22
N SER A 48 2.47 4.06 -4.24
CA SER A 48 2.88 4.31 -2.86
C SER A 48 2.57 3.10 -2.01
N PHE A 49 3.59 2.52 -1.40
CA PHE A 49 3.44 1.38 -0.49
C PHE A 49 3.58 1.85 0.97
N PRO A 50 2.81 1.28 1.90
CA PRO A 50 2.87 1.66 3.33
C PRO A 50 4.06 1.04 4.07
N CYS A 51 4.79 0.17 3.40
CA CYS A 51 5.99 -0.52 3.83
C CYS A 51 6.93 -0.71 2.63
N LYS A 52 8.19 -1.10 2.86
CA LYS A 52 9.07 -1.53 1.78
C LYS A 52 8.58 -2.90 1.27
N PRO A 53 8.22 -3.05 -0.01
CA PRO A 53 7.79 -4.33 -0.54
C PRO A 53 8.94 -5.27 -0.80
N GLU A 54 8.69 -6.56 -0.58
CA GLU A 54 9.45 -7.65 -1.17
C GLU A 54 9.03 -7.79 -2.63
N ILE A 55 10.01 -7.89 -3.53
CA ILE A 55 9.77 -7.97 -4.96
C ILE A 55 10.29 -9.30 -5.47
N ARG A 56 9.43 -10.06 -6.14
CA ARG A 56 9.79 -11.27 -6.88
C ARG A 56 9.42 -11.04 -8.34
N GLN A 57 10.35 -11.31 -9.24
CA GLN A 57 10.16 -11.04 -10.66
C GLN A 57 10.82 -12.14 -11.48
N GLU A 58 10.08 -12.68 -12.45
CA GLU A 58 10.53 -13.69 -13.38
C GLU A 58 9.91 -13.41 -14.76
N ARG A 59 10.74 -13.30 -15.79
CA ARG A 59 10.38 -13.17 -17.24
C ARG A 59 8.92 -12.73 -17.52
N GLY A 60 8.71 -11.42 -17.55
CA GLY A 60 7.41 -10.83 -17.89
C GLY A 60 6.39 -10.80 -16.74
N THR A 61 6.61 -11.54 -15.66
CA THR A 61 5.75 -11.55 -14.47
C THR A 61 6.48 -10.98 -13.26
N GLY A 62 5.74 -10.32 -12.37
CA GLY A 62 6.27 -9.97 -11.07
C GLY A 62 5.20 -9.68 -10.03
N LEU A 63 5.65 -9.68 -8.78
CA LEU A 63 4.86 -9.45 -7.59
C LEU A 63 5.67 -8.59 -6.62
N ALA A 64 5.09 -7.46 -6.21
CA ALA A 64 5.54 -6.68 -5.08
C ALA A 64 4.53 -6.85 -3.95
N VAL A 65 4.98 -7.25 -2.76
CA VAL A 65 4.11 -7.51 -1.60
C VAL A 65 4.70 -6.94 -0.32
N CYS A 66 3.86 -6.38 0.55
CA CYS A 66 4.26 -5.98 1.89
C CYS A 66 3.07 -6.06 2.87
N GLU A 67 3.37 -6.18 4.16
CA GLU A 67 2.35 -6.20 5.21
C GLU A 67 2.54 -5.02 6.16
N ALA A 68 1.46 -4.29 6.42
CA ALA A 68 1.43 -3.18 7.37
C ALA A 68 0.06 -3.10 8.05
N GLN A 69 0.06 -2.89 9.37
CA GLN A 69 -1.16 -2.69 10.16
C GLN A 69 -2.21 -3.81 10.01
N GLY A 70 -1.75 -5.06 9.85
CA GLY A 70 -2.64 -6.22 9.67
C GLY A 70 -3.25 -6.35 8.28
N TRP A 71 -2.78 -5.56 7.30
CA TRP A 71 -3.18 -5.63 5.90
C TRP A 71 -2.01 -6.07 5.03
N THR A 72 -2.30 -6.90 4.04
CA THR A 72 -1.39 -7.25 2.95
C THR A 72 -1.68 -6.37 1.75
N PHE A 73 -0.63 -5.71 1.23
CA PHE A 73 -0.65 -4.89 0.03
C PHE A 73 0.13 -5.60 -1.05
N SER A 74 -0.46 -5.78 -2.23
CA SER A 74 0.26 -6.39 -3.34
C SER A 74 -0.03 -5.73 -4.68
N LEU A 75 1.00 -5.66 -5.52
CA LEU A 75 0.92 -5.32 -6.94
C LEU A 75 1.52 -6.49 -7.71
N ALA A 76 0.69 -7.17 -8.50
CA ALA A 76 1.11 -8.17 -9.46
C ALA A 76 0.99 -7.61 -10.89
N TRP A 77 1.92 -8.01 -11.75
CA TRP A 77 1.89 -7.70 -13.17
C TRP A 77 2.32 -8.91 -13.98
N GLN A 78 1.77 -9.01 -15.20
CA GLN A 78 2.15 -10.02 -16.17
C GLN A 78 2.10 -9.43 -17.57
N ASP A 79 3.19 -9.57 -18.31
CA ASP A 79 3.29 -9.32 -19.74
C ASP A 79 2.76 -10.52 -20.50
N LEU A 80 1.78 -10.27 -21.38
CA LEU A 80 1.11 -11.26 -22.21
C LEU A 80 1.48 -11.10 -23.69
N GLU A 81 2.34 -10.12 -24.02
CA GLU A 81 2.83 -9.72 -25.35
C GLU A 81 1.75 -9.26 -26.35
N ARG A 82 0.51 -9.73 -26.21
CA ARG A 82 -0.62 -9.48 -27.12
C ARG A 82 -1.84 -8.92 -26.40
N GLY A 83 -2.47 -7.91 -27.01
CA GLY A 83 -3.62 -7.22 -26.43
C GLY A 83 -4.89 -8.06 -26.29
N ASP A 84 -5.12 -9.03 -27.18
CA ASP A 84 -6.25 -9.97 -27.09
C ASP A 84 -6.17 -10.83 -25.82
N ARG A 85 -4.97 -11.29 -25.47
CA ARG A 85 -4.71 -12.03 -24.23
C ARG A 85 -4.93 -11.20 -22.97
N VAL A 86 -4.66 -9.89 -23.03
CA VAL A 86 -4.93 -8.98 -21.89
C VAL A 86 -6.42 -8.93 -21.58
N LEU A 87 -7.26 -8.77 -22.60
CA LEU A 87 -8.72 -8.71 -22.39
C LEU A 87 -9.26 -10.03 -21.84
N LEU A 88 -8.78 -11.18 -22.33
CA LEU A 88 -9.15 -12.50 -21.80
C LEU A 88 -8.68 -12.69 -20.35
N ALA A 89 -7.46 -12.25 -20.02
CA ALA A 89 -6.94 -12.33 -18.66
C ALA A 89 -7.75 -11.45 -17.70
N LEU A 90 -8.19 -10.27 -18.13
CA LEU A 90 -9.02 -9.38 -17.33
C LEU A 90 -10.40 -9.99 -17.03
N GLU A 91 -11.04 -10.61 -18.03
CA GLU A 91 -12.36 -11.24 -17.91
C GLU A 91 -12.45 -12.22 -16.73
N VAL A 92 -11.38 -13.00 -16.51
CA VAL A 92 -11.33 -14.02 -15.46
C VAL A 92 -10.58 -13.57 -14.21
N SER A 93 -9.90 -12.42 -14.25
CA SER A 93 -8.97 -11.94 -13.20
C SER A 93 -9.60 -11.94 -11.80
N ALA A 94 -10.77 -11.33 -11.65
CA ALA A 94 -11.42 -11.18 -10.36
C ALA A 94 -11.99 -12.51 -9.83
N SER A 95 -12.60 -13.32 -10.69
CA SER A 95 -13.17 -14.61 -10.31
C SER A 95 -12.09 -15.64 -9.95
N ASP A 96 -10.97 -15.65 -10.67
CA ASP A 96 -9.82 -16.52 -10.36
C ASP A 96 -9.23 -16.20 -8.98
N LEU A 97 -9.02 -14.91 -8.70
CA LEU A 97 -8.50 -14.49 -7.40
C LEU A 97 -9.51 -14.77 -6.28
N ALA A 98 -10.79 -14.50 -6.51
CA ALA A 98 -11.85 -14.85 -5.56
C ALA A 98 -11.87 -16.35 -5.25
N GLY A 99 -11.77 -17.21 -6.27
CA GLY A 99 -11.72 -18.66 -6.10
C GLY A 99 -10.53 -19.11 -5.25
N ARG A 100 -9.34 -18.55 -5.48
CA ARG A 100 -8.14 -18.84 -4.66
C ARG A 100 -8.28 -18.39 -3.21
N LEU A 101 -9.06 -17.34 -2.95
CA LEU A 101 -9.31 -16.83 -1.61
C LEU A 101 -10.52 -17.49 -0.93
N GLY A 102 -11.28 -18.35 -1.63
CA GLY A 102 -12.57 -18.84 -1.14
C GLY A 102 -13.58 -17.70 -0.94
N ALA A 103 -13.48 -16.66 -1.76
CA ALA A 103 -14.29 -15.45 -1.70
C ALA A 103 -15.29 -15.38 -2.85
N GLN A 104 -16.24 -14.45 -2.74
CA GLN A 104 -17.06 -14.00 -3.86
C GLN A 104 -16.57 -12.62 -4.32
N ALA A 105 -16.49 -12.41 -5.64
CA ALA A 105 -16.15 -11.12 -6.23
C ALA A 105 -17.42 -10.34 -6.57
N THR A 106 -17.54 -9.13 -6.03
CA THR A 106 -18.60 -8.19 -6.38
C THR A 106 -17.97 -6.93 -6.96
N PRO A 107 -18.36 -6.47 -8.16
CA PRO A 107 -17.89 -5.20 -8.71
C PRO A 107 -18.19 -4.04 -7.75
N LEU A 108 -17.23 -3.13 -7.60
CA LEU A 108 -17.41 -1.87 -6.87
C LEU A 108 -17.84 -0.79 -7.85
N GLY A 109 -18.89 -0.05 -7.50
CA GLY A 109 -19.34 1.08 -8.31
C GLY A 109 -18.42 2.30 -8.21
N PRO A 110 -18.65 3.33 -9.05
CA PRO A 110 -17.85 4.56 -9.07
C PRO A 110 -17.75 5.28 -7.72
N GLU A 111 -18.74 5.12 -6.84
CA GLU A 111 -18.80 5.67 -5.50
C GLU A 111 -17.65 5.22 -4.58
N ALA A 112 -16.99 4.10 -4.90
CA ALA A 112 -15.80 3.65 -4.19
C ALA A 112 -14.57 4.57 -4.41
N GLY A 113 -14.59 5.40 -5.47
CA GLY A 113 -13.47 6.27 -5.83
C GLY A 113 -12.20 5.48 -6.16
N LEU A 114 -12.36 4.29 -6.74
CA LEU A 114 -11.28 3.41 -7.18
C LEU A 114 -11.38 3.25 -8.69
N GLN A 115 -10.40 3.79 -9.40
CA GLN A 115 -10.36 3.78 -10.86
C GLN A 115 -9.01 3.23 -11.32
N PRO A 116 -8.96 2.50 -12.44
CA PRO A 116 -7.70 2.15 -13.07
C PRO A 116 -6.81 3.38 -13.31
N PRO A 117 -5.47 3.24 -13.25
CA PRO A 117 -4.56 4.33 -13.56
C PRO A 117 -4.78 4.92 -14.96
N ILE A 118 -4.49 6.22 -15.13
CA ILE A 118 -4.55 6.89 -16.44
C ILE A 118 -3.70 6.13 -17.46
N GLY A 119 -4.27 5.88 -18.65
CA GLY A 119 -3.63 5.11 -19.71
C GLY A 119 -3.88 3.61 -19.65
N ALA A 120 -4.68 3.13 -18.70
CA ALA A 120 -5.28 1.80 -18.75
C ALA A 120 -6.19 1.63 -19.98
N LEU A 121 -6.38 0.38 -20.41
CA LEU A 121 -7.32 0.04 -21.49
C LEU A 121 -8.75 0.41 -21.08
N PRO A 122 -9.52 1.12 -21.95
CA PRO A 122 -10.90 1.46 -21.67
C PRO A 122 -11.79 0.21 -21.86
N THR A 123 -12.00 -0.55 -20.80
CA THR A 123 -12.79 -1.79 -20.84
C THR A 123 -13.49 -2.06 -19.50
N GLU A 124 -14.72 -2.56 -19.59
CA GLU A 124 -15.53 -3.05 -18.45
C GLU A 124 -14.99 -4.37 -17.84
N ARG A 125 -14.04 -5.04 -18.52
CA ARG A 125 -13.44 -6.30 -18.03
C ARG A 125 -12.46 -6.10 -16.89
N GLY A 126 -11.93 -4.88 -16.77
CA GLY A 126 -11.15 -4.45 -15.62
C GLY A 126 -12.01 -3.64 -14.66
N GLY A 127 -11.48 -3.34 -13.48
CA GLY A 127 -12.19 -2.53 -12.51
C GLY A 127 -11.82 -2.85 -11.07
N ALA A 128 -12.57 -2.24 -10.17
CA ALA A 128 -12.47 -2.48 -8.74
C ALA A 128 -13.49 -3.53 -8.29
N PHE A 129 -13.09 -4.43 -7.41
CA PHE A 129 -13.92 -5.50 -6.88
C PHE A 129 -13.75 -5.62 -5.37
N HIS A 130 -14.84 -5.86 -4.66
CA HIS A 130 -14.80 -6.36 -3.29
C HIS A 130 -14.77 -7.88 -3.33
N LEU A 131 -13.78 -8.47 -2.66
CA LEU A 131 -13.65 -9.92 -2.50
C LEU A 131 -13.98 -10.24 -1.05
N LYS A 132 -15.08 -10.95 -0.81
CA LYS A 132 -15.54 -11.29 0.55
C LYS A 132 -15.50 -12.79 0.80
N ALA A 133 -14.74 -13.21 1.80
CA ALA A 133 -14.71 -14.55 2.37
C ALA A 133 -15.10 -14.50 3.86
N PRO A 134 -15.40 -15.63 4.52
CA PRO A 134 -15.78 -15.64 5.95
C PRO A 134 -14.75 -14.98 6.88
N GLU A 135 -13.46 -15.22 6.64
CA GLU A 135 -12.35 -14.78 7.52
C GLU A 135 -11.47 -13.68 6.93
N ARG A 136 -11.77 -13.25 5.70
CA ARG A 136 -10.94 -12.31 4.94
C ARG A 136 -11.80 -11.45 4.05
N GLN A 137 -11.42 -10.19 3.91
CA GLN A 137 -11.95 -9.33 2.86
C GLN A 137 -10.81 -8.64 2.13
N ALA A 138 -11.03 -8.37 0.85
CA ALA A 138 -10.08 -7.68 0.03
C ALA A 138 -10.76 -6.69 -0.91
N VAL A 139 -9.99 -5.67 -1.31
CA VAL A 139 -10.35 -4.84 -2.45
C VAL A 139 -9.29 -5.05 -3.52
N LEU A 140 -9.73 -5.50 -4.68
CA LEU A 140 -8.92 -5.74 -5.88
C LEU A 140 -9.17 -4.59 -6.86
N LEU A 141 -8.10 -4.04 -7.44
CA LEU A 141 -8.15 -3.24 -8.67
C LEU A 141 -7.38 -3.99 -9.75
N THR A 142 -8.03 -4.32 -10.86
CA THR A 142 -7.40 -4.99 -12.00
C THR A 142 -7.58 -4.20 -13.28
N TRP A 143 -6.52 -4.09 -14.09
CA TRP A 143 -6.53 -3.33 -15.33
C TRP A 143 -5.48 -3.84 -16.30
N GLY A 144 -5.57 -3.42 -17.56
CA GLY A 144 -4.61 -3.78 -18.60
C GLY A 144 -3.99 -2.54 -19.24
N ARG A 145 -2.77 -2.66 -19.75
CA ARG A 145 -2.11 -1.62 -20.56
C ARG A 145 -0.98 -2.22 -21.39
N ARG A 146 -0.94 -1.93 -22.70
CA ARG A 146 0.18 -2.28 -23.61
C ARG A 146 0.72 -3.70 -23.41
N GLY A 147 -0.14 -4.71 -23.57
CA GLY A 147 0.25 -6.12 -23.43
C GLY A 147 0.35 -6.63 -21.98
N HIS A 148 0.26 -5.76 -20.98
CA HIS A 148 0.32 -6.14 -19.57
C HIS A 148 -1.07 -6.22 -18.94
N VAL A 149 -1.24 -7.15 -18.02
CA VAL A 149 -2.32 -7.20 -17.03
C VAL A 149 -1.77 -6.93 -15.64
N TYR A 150 -2.52 -6.20 -14.84
CA TYR A 150 -2.16 -5.81 -13.48
C TYR A 150 -3.26 -6.20 -12.50
N GLN A 151 -2.84 -6.55 -11.28
CA GLN A 151 -3.72 -6.76 -10.13
C GLN A 151 -3.09 -6.06 -8.93
N ALA A 152 -3.81 -5.11 -8.34
CA ALA A 152 -3.46 -4.50 -7.07
C ALA A 152 -4.48 -4.90 -6.01
N LEU A 153 -4.02 -5.41 -4.87
CA LEU A 153 -4.87 -5.99 -3.84
C LEU A 153 -4.53 -5.42 -2.47
N VAL A 154 -5.56 -5.03 -1.72
CA VAL A 154 -5.51 -4.79 -0.28
C VAL A 154 -6.32 -5.87 0.40
N LEU A 155 -5.67 -6.72 1.19
CA LEU A 155 -6.27 -7.90 1.83
C LEU A 155 -6.11 -7.81 3.36
N GLY A 156 -7.16 -8.15 4.10
CA GLY A 156 -7.10 -8.29 5.56
C GLY A 156 -8.25 -9.12 6.10
N ARG A 157 -8.45 -9.11 7.42
CA ARG A 157 -9.52 -9.86 8.08
C ARG A 157 -10.89 -9.18 7.98
N GLU A 158 -10.88 -7.86 7.82
CA GLU A 158 -12.06 -7.01 7.77
C GLU A 158 -12.10 -6.23 6.45
N ALA A 159 -13.04 -5.30 6.28
CA ALA A 159 -13.06 -4.41 5.12
C ALA A 159 -11.90 -3.39 5.19
N PRO A 160 -11.13 -3.16 4.11
CA PRO A 160 -10.04 -2.20 4.12
C PRO A 160 -10.48 -0.78 4.50
N PRO A 161 -9.83 -0.11 5.46
CA PRO A 161 -10.13 1.27 5.78
C PRO A 161 -9.69 2.20 4.64
N PRO A 162 -10.22 3.44 4.55
CA PRO A 162 -9.86 4.39 3.50
C PRO A 162 -8.35 4.65 3.38
N THR A 163 -7.61 4.64 4.49
CA THR A 163 -6.15 4.80 4.50
C THR A 163 -5.45 3.65 3.78
N ALA A 164 -5.91 2.40 3.94
CA ALA A 164 -5.32 1.27 3.22
C ALA A 164 -5.62 1.37 1.70
N LEU A 165 -6.81 1.85 1.32
CA LEU A 165 -7.18 2.06 -0.08
C LEU A 165 -6.37 3.15 -0.80
N GLN A 166 -5.62 3.99 -0.08
CA GLN A 166 -4.68 4.95 -0.67
C GLN A 166 -3.68 4.25 -1.61
N PHE A 167 -3.24 3.03 -1.25
CA PHE A 167 -2.38 2.20 -2.09
C PHE A 167 -2.93 2.04 -3.51
N LEU A 168 -4.23 1.77 -3.66
CA LEU A 168 -4.86 1.55 -4.97
C LEU A 168 -5.03 2.86 -5.76
N ARG A 169 -5.28 3.97 -5.06
CA ARG A 169 -5.53 5.29 -5.67
C ARG A 169 -4.26 5.97 -6.19
N GLU A 170 -3.11 5.66 -5.60
CA GLU A 170 -1.83 6.28 -5.95
C GLU A 170 -1.05 5.51 -7.03
N LEU A 171 -1.66 4.46 -7.61
CA LEU A 171 -1.09 3.75 -8.75
C LEU A 171 -1.16 4.61 -10.00
N THR A 172 0.00 4.78 -10.64
CA THR A 172 0.17 5.55 -11.88
C THR A 172 1.07 4.78 -12.83
N HIS A 173 0.84 4.91 -14.13
CA HIS A 173 1.81 4.42 -15.11
C HIS A 173 3.00 5.36 -15.18
N LEU A 174 4.20 4.81 -15.39
CA LEU A 174 5.36 5.67 -15.66
C LEU A 174 5.14 6.36 -17.02
N PRO A 175 5.64 7.59 -17.18
CA PRO A 175 5.59 8.26 -18.47
C PRO A 175 6.33 7.42 -19.51
N ASP A 176 5.81 7.38 -20.73
CA ASP A 176 6.49 6.70 -21.82
C ASP A 176 7.76 7.50 -22.17
N GLU A 177 8.94 6.87 -22.06
CA GLU A 177 10.21 7.53 -22.41
C GLU A 177 10.30 7.93 -23.90
N SER A 178 9.31 7.53 -24.70
CA SER A 178 9.28 7.80 -26.14
C SER A 178 8.97 9.25 -26.51
N GLY A 179 8.45 10.09 -25.59
CA GLY A 179 8.11 11.49 -25.86
C GLY A 179 7.17 11.69 -27.06
N ARG A 180 6.56 10.62 -27.59
CA ARG A 180 5.80 10.65 -28.83
C ARG A 180 4.31 10.70 -28.47
N PRO A 181 3.56 11.73 -28.89
CA PRO A 181 2.14 11.80 -28.59
C PRO A 181 1.42 10.57 -29.16
N ALA A 182 0.56 9.97 -28.35
CA ALA A 182 -0.34 8.91 -28.78
C ALA A 182 -1.18 9.45 -29.94
N SER A 183 -1.01 8.85 -31.11
CA SER A 183 -1.72 9.18 -32.35
C SER A 183 -3.04 8.43 -32.40
#